data_AF-A0A923V3H1-F1
#
_entry.id   AF-A0A923V3H1-F1
#
_cell.length_a   1.000
_cell.length_b   1.000
_cell.length_c   1.000
_cell.angle_alpha   90.00
_cell.angle_beta   90.00
_cell.angle_gamma   90.00
#
_symmetry.space_group_name_H-M   'P 1'
#
loop_
_entity.id
_entity.type
_entity.pdbx_description
1 polymer ?
#
loop_
_entity_poly.entity_id
_entity_poly.type
_entity_poly.pdbx_seq_one_letter_code
_entity_poly.pdbx_strand_id
1 'polypeptide(L)' 'MEKQTNAVGRRKEAVTRIFLSKGDGKITVNGKDYKVYFPLVYLQNQV' A
#
# COMPACT_ATOMS: atom_id res chain seq x y z
N MET A 1 -0.95 -3.19 22.93
CA MET A 1 -0.40 -2.97 21.57
C MET A 1 -1.38 -3.59 20.59
N GLU A 2 -2.05 -2.78 19.77
CA GLU A 2 -2.93 -3.32 18.75
C GLU A 2 -2.13 -4.18 17.77
N LYS A 3 -2.69 -5.35 17.44
CA LYS A 3 -2.06 -6.32 16.55
C LYS A 3 -2.05 -5.73 15.14
N GLN A 4 -0.86 -5.40 14.65
CA GLN A 4 -0.66 -4.97 13.27
C GLN A 4 -0.86 -6.17 12.34
N THR A 5 -1.73 -6.02 11.34
CA THR A 5 -1.99 -7.06 10.35
C THR A 5 -0.95 -6.97 9.25
N ASN A 6 -0.17 -8.02 9.07
CA ASN A 6 0.88 -8.06 8.06
C ASN A 6 0.44 -8.96 6.91
N ALA A 7 0.69 -8.53 5.68
CA ALA A 7 0.36 -9.28 4.48
C ALA A 7 1.46 -9.18 3.43
N VAL A 8 1.49 -10.15 2.52
CA VAL A 8 2.39 -10.16 1.36
C VAL A 8 1.55 -10.22 0.09
N GLY A 9 1.85 -9.35 -0.87
CA GLY A 9 1.22 -9.34 -2.19
C GLY A 9 2.21 -9.75 -3.28
N ARG A 10 1.76 -10.52 -4.27
CA ARG A 10 2.57 -10.91 -5.43
C ARG A 10 1.75 -10.83 -6.71
N ARG A 11 2.29 -10.20 -7.76
CA ARG A 11 1.69 -10.17 -9.10
C ARG A 11 2.81 -10.24 -10.14
N LYS A 12 2.82 -11.29 -10.96
CA LYS A 12 3.94 -11.61 -11.87
C LYS A 12 5.25 -11.67 -11.06
N GLU A 13 6.23 -10.85 -11.42
CA GLU A 13 7.53 -10.73 -10.73
C GLU A 13 7.50 -9.71 -9.58
N ALA A 14 6.44 -8.89 -9.46
CA ALA A 14 6.35 -7.87 -8.43
C ALA A 14 5.94 -8.47 -7.08
N VAL A 15 6.65 -8.10 -6.03
CA VAL A 15 6.43 -8.52 -4.64
C VAL A 15 6.29 -7.30 -3.74
N THR A 16 5.31 -7.33 -2.83
CA THR A 16 5.11 -6.27 -1.83
C THR A 16 4.89 -6.86 -0.43
N ARG A 17 5.28 -6.11 0.60
CA ARG A 17 5.03 -6.41 2.01
C ARG A 17 4.26 -5.25 2.61
N ILE A 18 3.12 -5.54 3.21
CA ILE A 18 2.17 -4.55 3.71
C ILE A 18 2.02 -4.72 5.21
N PHE A 19 1.95 -3.58 5.87
CA PHE A 19 1.81 -3.43 7.31
C PHE A 19 0.55 -2.59 7.55
N LEU A 20 -0.52 -3.21 8.03
CA LEU A 20 -1.79 -2.56 8.28
C LEU A 20 -1.98 -2.33 9.78
N SER A 21 -2.22 -1.07 10.14
CA SER A 21 -2.66 -0.65 11.46
C SER A 21 -4.01 0.05 11.34
N LYS A 22 -4.78 0.09 12.43
CA LYS A 22 -6.02 0.88 12.48
C LYS A 22 -5.65 2.37 12.54
N GLY A 23 -6.31 3.20 11.73
CA GLY A 23 -6.05 4.63 11.68
C GLY A 23 -6.80 5.32 10.55
N ASP A 24 -6.34 6.51 10.18
CA ASP A 24 -7.04 7.47 9.30
C ASP A 24 -7.03 7.10 7.80
N GLY A 25 -6.71 5.86 7.45
CA GLY A 25 -6.71 5.40 6.05
C GLY A 25 -5.58 5.97 5.18
N LYS A 26 -4.50 6.48 5.78
CA LYS A 26 -3.33 6.99 5.03
C LYS A 26 -2.52 5.83 4.43
N ILE A 27 -2.33 5.85 3.11
CA ILE A 27 -1.54 4.85 2.37
C ILE A 27 -0.22 5.46 1.91
N THR A 28 0.89 4.83 2.28
CA THR A 28 2.24 5.24 1.86
C THR A 28 3.00 4.08 1.24
N VAL A 29 3.68 4.33 0.13
CA VAL A 29 4.52 3.35 -0.58
C VAL A 29 5.96 3.85 -0.54
N ASN A 30 6.86 3.11 0.12
CA ASN A 30 8.28 3.45 0.26
C ASN A 30 8.53 4.90 0.72
N GLY A 31 7.73 5.40 1.67
CA GLY A 31 7.82 6.75 2.22
C GLY A 31 7.17 7.85 1.38
N LYS A 32 6.56 7.52 0.24
CA LYS A 32 5.82 8.46 -0.62
C LYS A 32 4.32 8.22 -0.51
N ASP A 33 3.52 9.26 -0.76
CA ASP A 33 2.07 9.12 -0.91
C ASP A 33 1.75 8.25 -2.14
N TYR A 34 0.76 7.36 -2.03
CA TYR A 34 0.35 6.50 -3.13
C TYR A 34 -0.05 7.30 -4.38
N LYS A 35 -0.60 8.52 -4.23
CA LYS A 35 -0.95 9.41 -5.35
C LYS A 35 0.28 9.89 -6.13
N VAL A 36 1.42 10.05 -5.45
CA VAL A 36 2.69 10.45 -6.07
C VAL A 36 3.37 9.25 -6.72
N TYR A 37 3.27 8.08 -6.09
CA TYR A 37 3.84 6.84 -6.62
C TYR A 37 3.08 6.34 -7.86
N PHE A 38 1.75 6.49 -7.88
CA PHE A 38 0.86 6.16 -8.99
C PHE A 38 0.20 7.42 -9.54
N PRO A 39 0.84 8.15 -10.47
CA PRO A 39 0.33 9.44 -10.95
C PRO A 39 -0.91 9.32 -11.83
N LEU A 40 -1.12 8.17 -12.47
CA LEU A 40 -2.25 7.92 -13.35
C LEU A 40 -3.46 7.47 -12.52
N VAL A 41 -4.59 8.16 -12.68
CA VAL A 41 -5.83 7.88 -11.92
C VAL A 41 -6.28 6.43 -12.05
N TYR A 42 -6.14 5.83 -13.25
CA TYR A 42 -6.53 4.43 -13.45
C TYR A 42 -5.69 3.46 -12.60
N LEU A 43 -4.44 3.79 -12.29
CA LEU A 43 -3.58 2.96 -11.43
C LEU A 43 -3.96 3.12 -9.96
N GLN A 44 -4.39 4.31 -9.54
CA GLN A 44 -4.84 4.55 -8.16
C GLN A 44 -6.09 3.73 -7.82
N ASN A 45 -6.99 3.54 -8.78
CA ASN A 45 -8.21 2.75 -8.60
C ASN A 45 -7.95 1.23 -8.53
N GLN A 46 -6.72 0.78 -8.82
CA GLN A 46 -6.31 -0.63 -8.76
C GLN A 46 -5.51 -0.96 -7.49
N VAL A 47 -5.33 0.01 -6.59
CA VAL A 47 -4.63 -0.09 -5.30
C VAL A 47 -5.65 -0.20 -4.18
#